data_AF-A0A1F8B1Q9-F1
#
_entry.id   AF-A0A1F8B1Q9-F1
#
_cell.length_a   1.000
_cell.length_b   1.000
_cell.length_c   1.000
_cell.angle_alpha   90.00
_cell.angle_beta   90.00
_cell.angle_gamma   90.00
#
_symmetry.space_group_name_H-M   'P 1'
#
loop_
_entity.id
_entity.type
_entity.pdbx_description
1 polymer ?
#
loop_
_entity_poly.entity_id
_entity_poly.type
_entity_poly.pdbx_seq_one_letter_code
_entity_poly.pdbx_strand_id
1 'polypeptide(L)'
;MTTSDDIKVLVEDLRKQREALEKKEKSLKEREEELILRLSKSSGMTKDEAQKILLEEVQKELTAEIAKKIKSAEERVREEAQEKASEILADAMKHGATTYVAEYTVSSVPVPNEDVKGRIIGAGGRNIRTFEKETGVEIEIDEGAEIRLSSFDAIRREIARRALERLIKDARIQPSRIEEVVRQVKGEMEDVLLEEGRKIAQECGVYNLPVELIKLIGRYKFRTSYGQNLGLHTIEETKIGIAIATELGANVDIVRLGCLLHDIGKVVTEEEGTHVEAGVNTLKRFAIPKEVVNCVAEHHEDKPFSSIESVMVWTADAISGSRPGARYEPHEEYVKRMSKIEEIASSFPGVDSAMAFQAGRDVRVVVNPDEVDDDKITVIAHDIAKRLEKEAEYAGQIKVTVIREIRATDTTAAK
;
A
#
# COMPACT_ATOMS: atom_id res chain seq x y z
N MET A 1 87.67 -56.91 -3.73
CA MET A 1 87.66 -55.47 -4.06
C MET A 1 87.69 -55.38 -5.57
N THR A 2 86.58 -54.97 -6.18
CA THR A 2 86.44 -54.85 -7.64
C THR A 2 87.55 -53.95 -8.20
N THR A 3 88.26 -54.46 -9.19
CA THR A 3 89.45 -53.83 -9.78
C THR A 3 89.07 -52.63 -10.64
N SER A 4 89.92 -51.60 -10.69
CA SER A 4 89.67 -50.35 -11.43
C SER A 4 89.36 -50.55 -12.91
N ASP A 5 89.74 -51.68 -13.50
CA ASP A 5 89.46 -52.03 -14.89
C ASP A 5 88.04 -52.58 -15.09
N ASP A 6 87.46 -53.29 -14.11
CA ASP A 6 86.08 -53.76 -14.19
C ASP A 6 85.08 -52.60 -14.17
N ILE A 7 85.40 -51.54 -13.41
CA ILE A 7 84.58 -50.31 -13.36
C ILE A 7 84.65 -49.56 -14.70
N LYS A 8 85.80 -49.54 -15.38
CA LYS A 8 85.94 -48.90 -16.69
C LYS A 8 85.12 -49.61 -17.76
N VAL A 9 85.16 -50.94 -17.79
CA VAL A 9 84.37 -51.75 -18.74
C VAL A 9 82.87 -51.55 -18.51
N LEU A 10 82.42 -51.49 -17.24
CA LEU A 10 81.02 -51.26 -16.91
C LEU A 10 80.54 -49.85 -17.31
N VAL A 11 81.38 -48.82 -17.14
CA VAL A 11 81.08 -47.43 -17.55
C VAL A 11 81.00 -47.31 -19.08
N GLU A 12 81.83 -48.05 -19.81
CA GLU A 12 81.80 -48.06 -21.27
C GLU A 12 80.56 -48.79 -21.81
N ASP A 13 80.13 -49.89 -21.18
CA ASP A 13 78.90 -50.60 -21.53
C ASP A 13 77.64 -49.76 -21.23
N LEU A 14 77.60 -49.10 -20.06
CA LEU A 14 76.52 -48.16 -19.71
C LEU A 14 76.43 -46.98 -20.70
N ARG A 15 77.56 -46.47 -21.21
CA ARG A 15 77.57 -45.45 -22.26
C ARG A 15 76.98 -45.96 -23.57
N LYS A 16 77.37 -47.16 -24.01
CA LYS A 16 76.82 -47.78 -25.23
C LYS A 16 75.32 -48.06 -25.11
N GLN A 17 74.87 -48.54 -23.94
CA GLN A 17 73.45 -48.75 -23.67
C GLN A 17 72.68 -47.43 -23.68
N ARG A 18 73.23 -46.37 -23.10
CA ARG A 18 72.61 -45.03 -23.10
C ARG A 18 72.51 -44.45 -24.51
N GLU A 19 73.56 -44.54 -25.31
CA GLU A 19 73.55 -44.09 -26.71
C GLU A 19 72.55 -44.89 -27.56
N ALA A 20 72.43 -46.19 -27.31
CA ALA A 20 71.42 -47.03 -27.96
C ALA A 20 69.99 -46.65 -27.55
N LEU A 21 69.78 -46.30 -26.28
CA LEU A 21 68.50 -45.84 -25.74
C LEU A 21 68.11 -44.47 -26.33
N GLU A 22 69.05 -43.52 -26.37
CA GLU A 22 68.84 -42.20 -26.96
C GLU A 22 68.51 -42.30 -28.46
N LYS A 23 69.19 -43.20 -29.20
CA LYS A 23 68.83 -43.48 -30.61
C LYS A 23 67.44 -44.09 -30.75
N LYS A 24 67.06 -45.02 -29.86
CA LYS A 24 65.76 -45.68 -29.90
C LYS A 24 64.63 -44.72 -29.54
N GLU A 25 64.86 -43.82 -28.58
CA GLU A 25 63.93 -42.77 -28.20
C GLU A 25 63.73 -41.77 -29.34
N LYS A 26 64.82 -41.37 -30.01
CA LYS A 26 64.73 -40.51 -31.20
C LYS A 26 63.96 -41.18 -32.33
N SER A 27 64.24 -42.45 -32.61
CA SER A 27 63.51 -43.25 -33.61
C SER A 27 62.02 -43.38 -33.27
N LEU A 28 61.65 -43.52 -32.01
CA LEU A 28 60.26 -43.59 -31.58
C LEU A 28 59.54 -42.26 -31.80
N LYS A 29 60.18 -41.13 -31.46
CA LYS A 29 59.63 -39.78 -31.70
C LYS A 29 59.42 -39.53 -33.20
N GLU A 30 60.40 -39.87 -34.03
CA GLU A 30 60.28 -39.74 -35.49
C GLU A 30 59.13 -40.59 -36.06
N ARG A 31 58.94 -41.82 -35.53
CA ARG A 31 57.84 -42.71 -35.94
C ARG A 31 56.47 -42.19 -35.49
N GLU A 32 56.41 -41.60 -34.30
CA GLU A 32 55.20 -41.00 -33.75
C GLU A 32 54.78 -39.78 -34.56
N GLU A 33 55.73 -38.90 -34.90
CA GLU A 33 55.51 -37.76 -35.80
C GLU A 33 55.07 -38.22 -37.20
N GLU A 34 55.67 -39.27 -37.75
CA GLU A 34 55.28 -39.84 -39.04
C GLU A 34 53.85 -40.40 -39.01
N LEU A 35 53.47 -41.10 -37.93
CA LEU A 35 52.12 -41.63 -37.75
C LEU A 35 51.09 -40.51 -37.62
N ILE A 36 51.40 -39.46 -36.86
CA ILE A 36 50.55 -38.26 -36.76
C ILE A 36 50.38 -37.62 -38.14
N LEU A 37 51.45 -37.48 -38.92
CA LEU A 37 51.40 -36.92 -40.27
C LEU A 37 50.56 -37.77 -41.24
N ARG A 38 50.68 -39.10 -41.17
CA ARG A 38 49.88 -40.03 -42.00
C ARG A 38 48.41 -39.99 -41.62
N LEU A 39 48.10 -39.96 -40.32
CA LEU A 39 46.73 -39.79 -39.81
C LEU A 39 46.14 -38.44 -40.23
N SER A 40 46.93 -37.36 -40.16
CA SER A 40 46.51 -36.03 -40.62
C SER A 40 46.26 -35.97 -42.13
N LYS A 41 47.11 -36.63 -42.94
CA LYS A 41 46.88 -36.74 -44.38
C LYS A 41 45.65 -37.58 -44.73
N SER A 42 45.40 -38.66 -43.99
CA SER A 42 44.25 -39.55 -44.22
C SER A 42 42.92 -38.94 -43.77
N SER A 43 42.93 -38.12 -42.72
CA SER A 43 41.75 -37.40 -42.21
C SER A 43 41.54 -36.04 -42.86
N GLY A 44 42.54 -35.53 -43.61
CA GLY A 44 42.51 -34.20 -44.20
C GLY A 44 42.64 -33.05 -43.18
N MET A 45 43.02 -33.36 -41.94
CA MET A 45 43.03 -32.41 -40.82
C MET A 45 44.30 -32.53 -39.97
N THR A 46 44.81 -31.41 -39.49
CA THR A 46 45.89 -31.40 -38.48
C THR A 46 45.34 -31.77 -37.09
N LYS A 47 46.23 -32.16 -36.17
CA LYS A 47 45.86 -32.48 -34.77
C LYS A 47 45.12 -31.33 -34.09
N ASP A 48 45.58 -30.10 -34.30
CA ASP A 48 44.99 -28.89 -33.72
C ASP A 48 43.61 -28.58 -34.31
N GLU A 49 43.43 -28.79 -35.63
CA GLU A 49 42.12 -28.65 -36.27
C GLU A 49 41.13 -29.71 -35.78
N ALA A 50 41.54 -30.96 -35.62
CA ALA A 50 40.69 -32.02 -35.09
C ALA A 50 40.26 -31.73 -33.65
N GLN A 51 41.18 -31.23 -32.82
CA GLN A 51 40.89 -30.79 -31.47
C GLN A 51 39.92 -29.61 -31.46
N LYS A 52 40.11 -28.64 -32.35
CA LYS A 52 39.23 -27.46 -32.46
C LYS A 52 37.81 -27.84 -32.89
N ILE A 53 37.65 -28.70 -33.90
CA ILE A 53 36.32 -29.16 -34.34
C ILE A 53 35.62 -29.96 -33.23
N LEU A 54 36.34 -30.84 -32.54
CA LEU A 54 35.79 -31.58 -31.42
C LEU A 54 35.31 -30.64 -30.30
N LEU A 55 36.12 -29.63 -29.96
CA LEU A 55 35.74 -28.63 -28.96
C LEU A 55 34.53 -27.80 -29.41
N GLU A 56 34.46 -27.39 -30.68
CA GLU A 56 33.31 -26.64 -31.22
C GLU A 56 32.03 -27.47 -31.20
N GLU A 57 32.11 -28.77 -31.51
CA GLU A 57 30.94 -29.65 -31.53
C GLU A 57 30.46 -29.97 -30.11
N VAL A 58 31.38 -30.25 -29.18
CA VAL A 58 31.09 -30.39 -27.75
C VAL A 58 30.51 -29.10 -27.19
N GLN A 59 31.01 -27.94 -27.60
CA GLN A 59 30.47 -26.65 -27.17
C GLN A 59 29.03 -26.44 -27.68
N LYS A 60 28.72 -26.80 -28.93
CA LYS A 60 27.34 -26.76 -29.46
C LYS A 60 26.42 -27.70 -28.70
N GLU A 61 26.86 -28.93 -28.44
CA GLU A 61 26.09 -29.93 -27.70
C GLU A 61 25.81 -29.47 -26.26
N LEU A 62 26.84 -28.94 -25.58
CA LEU A 62 26.72 -28.41 -24.21
C LEU A 62 25.94 -27.09 -24.14
N THR A 63 25.82 -26.32 -25.22
CA THR A 63 25.11 -25.02 -25.20
C THR A 63 23.66 -25.20 -24.76
N ALA A 64 22.97 -26.23 -25.26
CA ALA A 64 21.60 -26.53 -24.88
C ALA A 64 21.49 -26.96 -23.41
N GLU A 65 22.45 -27.75 -22.91
CA GLU A 65 22.48 -28.21 -21.52
C GLU A 65 22.79 -27.06 -20.55
N ILE A 66 23.74 -26.20 -20.91
CA ILE A 66 24.09 -24.99 -20.14
C ILE A 66 22.89 -24.05 -20.07
N ALA A 67 22.21 -23.78 -21.20
CA ALA A 67 21.02 -22.95 -21.23
C ALA A 67 19.91 -23.52 -20.31
N LYS A 68 19.71 -24.84 -20.33
CA LYS A 68 18.76 -25.51 -19.43
C LYS A 68 19.15 -25.37 -17.95
N LYS A 69 20.44 -25.50 -17.62
CA LYS A 69 20.94 -25.32 -16.25
C LYS A 69 20.80 -23.87 -15.78
N ILE A 70 21.08 -22.88 -16.64
CA ILE A 70 20.89 -21.46 -16.33
C ILE A 70 19.42 -21.20 -16.03
N LYS A 71 18.51 -21.60 -16.93
CA LYS A 71 17.07 -21.39 -16.73
C LYS A 71 16.55 -22.05 -15.45
N SER A 72 16.97 -23.30 -15.18
CA SER A 72 16.60 -24.00 -13.95
C SER A 72 17.17 -23.32 -12.70
N ALA A 73 18.38 -22.77 -12.77
CA ALA A 73 18.96 -22.01 -11.67
C ALA A 73 18.22 -20.68 -11.44
N GLU A 74 17.85 -19.96 -12.50
CA GLU A 74 17.07 -18.73 -12.43
C GLU A 74 15.66 -18.97 -11.85
N GLU A 75 14.99 -20.06 -12.26
CA GLU A 75 13.69 -20.47 -11.72
C GLU A 75 13.81 -20.77 -10.22
N ARG A 76 14.80 -21.56 -9.81
CA ARG A 76 15.04 -21.87 -8.40
C ARG A 76 15.35 -20.62 -7.57
N VAL A 77 16.18 -19.72 -8.06
CA VAL A 77 16.48 -18.45 -7.38
C VAL A 77 15.21 -17.60 -7.24
N ARG A 78 14.33 -17.61 -8.25
CA ARG A 78 13.04 -16.90 -8.18
C ARG A 78 12.10 -17.52 -7.14
N GLU A 79 12.01 -18.84 -7.07
CA GLU A 79 11.21 -19.56 -6.07
C GLU A 79 11.73 -19.28 -4.64
N GLU A 80 13.04 -19.45 -4.42
CA GLU A 80 13.69 -19.17 -3.13
C GLU A 80 13.50 -17.70 -2.71
N ALA A 81 13.60 -16.75 -3.65
CA ALA A 81 13.35 -15.33 -3.38
C ALA A 81 11.90 -15.03 -3.04
N GLN A 82 10.93 -15.69 -3.69
CA GLN A 82 9.51 -15.54 -3.39
C GLN A 82 9.16 -16.09 -2.01
N GLU A 83 9.73 -17.25 -1.65
CA GLU A 83 9.59 -17.82 -0.30
C GLU A 83 10.16 -16.86 0.74
N LYS A 84 11.39 -16.36 0.53
CA LYS A 84 12.02 -15.42 1.44
C LYS A 84 11.24 -14.12 1.58
N ALA A 85 10.76 -13.53 0.47
CA ALA A 85 9.92 -12.34 0.52
C ALA A 85 8.64 -12.57 1.34
N SER A 86 8.01 -13.74 1.19
CA SER A 86 6.82 -14.10 1.95
C SER A 86 7.11 -14.23 3.44
N GLU A 87 8.27 -14.81 3.82
CA GLU A 87 8.71 -14.87 5.22
C GLU A 87 8.91 -13.48 5.82
N ILE A 88 9.57 -12.56 5.10
CA ILE A 88 9.85 -11.20 5.56
C ILE A 88 8.53 -10.46 5.82
N LEU A 89 7.58 -10.54 4.88
CA LEU A 89 6.28 -9.91 5.03
C LEU A 89 5.49 -10.51 6.20
N ALA A 90 5.47 -11.85 6.31
CA ALA A 90 4.77 -12.53 7.40
C ALA A 90 5.36 -12.17 8.77
N ASP A 91 6.68 -11.98 8.87
CA ASP A 91 7.32 -11.58 10.11
C ASP A 91 7.07 -10.10 10.43
N ALA A 92 7.13 -9.22 9.44
CA ALA A 92 6.80 -7.81 9.60
C ALA A 92 5.35 -7.60 10.07
N MET A 93 4.39 -8.38 9.56
CA MET A 93 2.99 -8.32 9.99
C MET A 93 2.80 -8.59 11.49
N LYS A 94 3.61 -9.46 12.09
CA LYS A 94 3.55 -9.75 13.54
C LYS A 94 3.94 -8.53 14.38
N HIS A 95 4.81 -7.67 13.84
CA HIS A 95 5.31 -6.48 14.54
C HIS A 95 4.28 -5.34 14.58
N GLY A 96 3.20 -5.42 13.79
CA GLY A 96 2.12 -4.43 13.76
C GLY A 96 1.26 -4.39 15.02
N ALA A 97 1.43 -5.30 15.98
CA ALA A 97 0.65 -5.28 17.22
C ALA A 97 0.87 -3.98 18.02
N THR A 98 -0.23 -3.30 18.34
CA THR A 98 -0.20 -2.03 19.08
C THR A 98 -0.87 -2.15 20.45
N THR A 99 -0.28 -1.52 21.46
CA THR A 99 -0.88 -1.33 22.79
C THR A 99 -1.69 -0.03 22.88
N TYR A 100 -1.64 0.78 21.81
CA TYR A 100 -2.40 2.02 21.71
C TYR A 100 -3.89 1.69 21.54
N VAL A 101 -4.72 2.14 22.48
CA VAL A 101 -6.17 1.95 22.39
C VAL A 101 -6.76 3.15 21.66
N ALA A 102 -7.35 2.89 20.49
CA ALA A 102 -8.08 3.92 19.77
C ALA A 102 -9.33 4.33 20.56
N GLU A 103 -9.42 5.60 20.93
CA GLU A 103 -10.66 6.19 21.40
C GLU A 103 -11.52 6.53 20.18
N TYR A 104 -12.59 5.78 19.96
CA TYR A 104 -13.63 6.21 19.03
C TYR A 104 -14.34 7.39 19.68
N THR A 105 -14.10 8.61 19.18
CA THR A 105 -14.89 9.76 19.58
C THR A 105 -16.32 9.53 19.10
N VAL A 106 -17.16 9.05 20.00
CA VAL A 106 -18.60 9.05 19.76
C VAL A 106 -19.00 10.52 19.69
N SER A 107 -19.60 10.93 18.58
CA SER A 107 -20.09 12.29 18.40
C SER A 107 -21.35 12.57 19.23
N SER A 108 -21.67 11.72 20.22
CA SER A 108 -22.86 11.87 21.05
C SER A 108 -22.50 12.24 22.48
N VAL A 109 -23.30 13.13 23.07
CA VAL A 109 -23.21 13.51 24.48
C VAL A 109 -24.48 13.03 25.18
N PRO A 110 -24.36 12.18 26.23
CA PRO A 110 -25.51 11.72 26.98
C PRO A 110 -26.10 12.88 27.77
N VAL A 111 -27.43 13.00 27.73
CA VAL A 111 -28.18 14.03 28.44
C VAL A 111 -29.00 13.39 29.55
N PRO A 112 -28.86 13.84 30.81
CA PRO A 112 -29.48 13.17 31.95
C PRO A 112 -31.01 13.32 32.01
N ASN A 113 -31.57 14.41 31.48
CA ASN A 113 -33.03 14.64 31.43
C ASN A 113 -33.43 15.70 30.38
N GLU A 114 -34.72 15.74 30.04
CA GLU A 114 -35.30 16.72 29.11
C GLU A 114 -35.12 18.19 29.56
N ASP A 115 -35.06 18.45 30.87
CA ASP A 115 -34.80 19.80 31.40
C ASP A 115 -33.41 20.33 31.02
N VAL A 116 -32.42 19.45 30.89
CA VAL A 116 -31.09 19.82 30.38
C VAL A 116 -31.15 20.08 28.87
N LYS A 117 -31.88 19.27 28.08
CA LYS A 117 -32.08 19.55 26.65
C LYS A 117 -32.74 20.92 26.43
N GLY A 118 -33.78 21.24 27.19
CA GLY A 118 -34.45 22.55 27.13
C GLY A 118 -33.52 23.73 27.43
N ARG A 119 -32.57 23.56 28.36
CA ARG A 119 -31.53 24.57 28.65
C ARG A 119 -30.47 24.68 27.56
N ILE A 120 -30.12 23.58 26.90
CA ILE A 120 -29.19 23.56 25.76
C ILE A 120 -29.80 24.32 24.58
N ILE A 121 -31.09 24.10 24.28
CA ILE A 121 -31.81 24.86 23.24
C ILE A 121 -31.92 26.34 23.63
N GLY A 122 -32.37 26.60 24.86
CA GLY A 122 -32.63 27.94 25.39
C GLY A 122 -33.86 28.60 24.76
N ALA A 123 -34.32 29.71 25.36
CA ALA A 123 -35.49 30.43 24.86
C ALA A 123 -35.28 30.91 23.41
N GLY A 124 -36.15 30.45 22.49
CA GLY A 124 -36.06 30.78 21.07
C GLY A 124 -34.81 30.24 20.36
N GLY A 125 -34.16 29.19 20.90
CA GLY A 125 -32.96 28.61 20.31
C GLY A 125 -31.71 29.47 20.47
N ARG A 126 -31.71 30.43 21.40
CA ARG A 126 -30.58 31.36 21.56
C ARG A 126 -29.29 30.67 22.00
N ASN A 127 -29.39 29.69 22.90
CA ASN A 127 -28.23 29.01 23.48
C ASN A 127 -27.57 28.08 22.46
N ILE A 128 -28.37 27.25 21.78
CA ILE A 128 -27.88 26.36 20.72
C ILE A 128 -27.20 27.17 19.61
N ARG A 129 -27.82 28.25 19.12
CA ARG A 129 -27.21 29.12 18.09
C ARG A 129 -25.91 29.76 18.54
N THR A 130 -25.81 30.22 19.79
CA THR A 130 -24.54 30.74 20.32
C THR A 130 -23.50 29.64 20.37
N PHE A 131 -23.86 28.44 20.84
CA PHE A 131 -22.94 27.31 20.91
C PHE A 131 -22.43 26.89 19.53
N GLU A 132 -23.33 26.74 18.55
CA GLU A 132 -23.01 26.38 17.17
C GLU A 132 -22.11 27.45 16.53
N LYS A 133 -22.39 28.74 16.79
CA LYS A 133 -21.55 29.85 16.32
C LYS A 133 -20.14 29.81 16.91
N GLU A 134 -20.00 29.56 18.21
CA GLU A 134 -18.70 29.57 18.90
C GLU A 134 -17.84 28.34 18.59
N THR A 135 -18.49 27.19 18.37
CA THR A 135 -17.81 25.91 18.11
C THR A 135 -17.66 25.61 16.62
N GLY A 136 -18.53 26.14 15.76
CA GLY A 136 -18.61 25.81 14.34
C GLY A 136 -19.07 24.37 14.10
N VAL A 137 -19.89 23.84 15.00
CA VAL A 137 -20.46 22.48 14.98
C VAL A 137 -21.98 22.60 14.98
N GLU A 138 -22.66 21.76 14.23
CA GLU A 138 -24.12 21.68 14.23
C GLU A 138 -24.58 20.66 15.28
N ILE A 139 -25.62 21.03 16.04
CA ILE A 139 -26.16 20.17 17.08
C ILE A 139 -27.48 19.57 16.61
N GLU A 140 -27.51 18.24 16.50
CA GLU A 140 -28.72 17.47 16.24
C GLU A 140 -29.31 16.99 17.57
N ILE A 141 -30.51 17.47 17.88
CA ILE A 141 -31.26 17.07 19.07
C ILE A 141 -32.40 16.15 18.63
N ASP A 142 -32.32 14.89 19.07
CA ASP A 142 -33.33 13.87 18.82
C ASP A 142 -34.20 13.62 20.07
N GLU A 143 -35.27 12.84 19.93
CA GLU A 143 -36.12 12.42 21.06
C GLU A 143 -35.36 11.52 22.05
N GLY A 144 -34.25 10.91 21.63
CA GLY A 144 -33.41 10.03 22.46
C GLY A 144 -32.60 10.74 23.55
N ALA A 145 -32.03 10.00 24.49
CA ALA A 145 -31.26 10.55 25.62
C ALA A 145 -29.85 11.09 25.25
N GLU A 146 -29.56 11.26 23.97
CA GLU A 146 -28.25 11.68 23.46
C GLU A 146 -28.39 12.81 22.46
N ILE A 147 -27.45 13.75 22.49
CA ILE A 147 -27.31 14.83 21.51
C ILE A 147 -26.18 14.49 20.56
N ARG A 148 -26.43 14.56 19.25
CA ARG A 148 -25.43 14.31 18.21
C ARG A 148 -24.76 15.62 17.77
N LEU A 149 -23.44 15.57 17.60
CA LEU A 149 -22.60 16.68 17.17
C LEU A 149 -22.09 16.42 15.75
N SER A 150 -22.49 17.26 14.80
CA SER A 150 -22.13 17.12 13.39
C SER A 150 -21.13 18.20 12.97
N SER A 151 -19.95 17.79 12.49
CA SER A 151 -18.98 18.68 11.85
C SER A 151 -17.93 17.87 11.09
N PHE A 152 -17.46 18.43 9.97
CA PHE A 152 -16.39 17.85 9.15
C PHE A 152 -15.04 17.84 9.87
N ASP A 153 -14.82 18.80 10.77
CA ASP A 153 -13.59 18.92 11.56
C ASP A 153 -13.74 18.16 12.89
N ALA A 154 -12.96 17.08 13.04
CA ALA A 154 -13.01 16.24 14.23
C ALA A 154 -12.53 16.97 15.50
N ILE A 155 -11.63 17.97 15.36
CA ILE A 155 -11.15 18.76 16.49
C ILE A 155 -12.27 19.67 16.99
N ARG A 156 -13.02 20.29 16.07
CA ARG A 156 -14.20 21.09 16.44
C ARG A 156 -15.25 20.23 17.15
N ARG A 157 -15.51 19.02 16.66
CA ARG A 157 -16.43 18.07 17.32
C ARG A 157 -15.99 17.75 18.74
N GLU A 158 -14.72 17.46 18.96
CA GLU A 158 -14.23 17.15 20.31
C GLU A 158 -14.25 18.39 21.24
N ILE A 159 -13.91 19.58 20.73
CA ILE A 159 -14.05 20.84 21.48
C ILE A 159 -15.52 21.05 21.89
N ALA A 160 -16.46 20.88 20.96
CA ALA A 160 -17.88 21.00 21.23
C ALA A 160 -18.33 19.96 22.27
N ARG A 161 -17.93 18.70 22.13
CA ARG A 161 -18.26 17.63 23.08
C ARG A 161 -17.82 17.99 24.50
N ARG A 162 -16.54 18.34 24.69
CA ARG A 162 -15.98 18.70 26.00
C ARG A 162 -16.62 19.95 26.58
N ALA A 163 -16.90 20.95 25.74
CA ALA A 163 -17.59 22.17 26.16
C ALA A 163 -19.01 21.86 26.61
N LEU A 164 -19.76 21.03 25.87
CA LEU A 164 -21.12 20.65 26.20
C LEU A 164 -21.18 19.81 27.49
N GLU A 165 -20.29 18.84 27.67
CA GLU A 165 -20.18 18.06 28.91
C GLU A 165 -19.91 18.95 30.14
N ARG A 166 -19.06 19.99 30.00
CA ARG A 166 -18.80 20.97 31.07
C ARG A 166 -20.01 21.84 31.37
N LEU A 167 -20.69 22.33 30.34
CA LEU A 167 -21.89 23.16 30.48
C LEU A 167 -23.04 22.39 31.14
N ILE A 168 -23.20 21.10 30.83
CA ILE A 168 -24.17 20.20 31.47
C ILE A 168 -23.83 20.03 32.96
N LYS A 169 -22.56 19.77 33.29
CA LYS A 169 -22.10 19.63 34.69
C LYS A 169 -22.28 20.92 35.51
N ASP A 170 -22.03 22.08 34.91
CA ASP A 170 -22.18 23.40 35.55
C ASP A 170 -23.65 23.87 35.63
N ALA A 171 -24.57 23.21 34.91
CA ALA A 171 -26.01 23.52 34.82
C ALA A 171 -26.36 24.94 34.27
N ARG A 172 -25.35 25.80 34.06
CA ARG A 172 -25.45 27.19 33.60
C ARG A 172 -25.15 27.28 32.12
N ILE A 173 -26.20 27.24 31.32
CA ILE A 173 -26.12 27.32 29.85
C ILE A 173 -26.68 28.67 29.43
N GLN A 174 -25.81 29.67 29.35
CA GLN A 174 -26.13 31.03 28.90
C GLN A 174 -25.07 31.49 27.89
N PRO A 175 -25.38 32.42 26.97
CA PRO A 175 -24.45 32.80 25.90
C PRO A 175 -23.05 33.20 26.38
N SER A 176 -22.95 34.03 27.42
CA SER A 176 -21.66 34.46 27.99
C SER A 176 -20.84 33.29 28.56
N ARG A 177 -21.51 32.33 29.20
CA ARG A 177 -20.86 31.15 29.77
C ARG A 177 -20.42 30.17 28.68
N ILE A 178 -21.22 30.03 27.62
CA ILE A 178 -20.87 29.22 26.46
C ILE A 178 -19.58 29.75 25.82
N GLU A 179 -19.51 31.05 25.56
CA GLU A 179 -18.30 31.69 25.00
C GLU A 179 -17.06 31.47 25.87
N GLU A 180 -17.20 31.63 27.20
CA GLU A 180 -16.11 31.42 28.16
C GLU A 180 -15.62 29.96 28.17
N VAL A 181 -16.54 29.00 28.30
CA VAL A 181 -16.21 27.57 28.37
C VAL A 181 -15.59 27.09 27.05
N VAL A 182 -16.14 27.49 25.92
CA VAL A 182 -15.59 27.12 24.60
C VAL A 182 -14.17 27.67 24.44
N ARG A 183 -13.91 28.92 24.85
CA ARG A 183 -12.56 29.51 24.81
C ARG A 183 -11.58 28.75 25.71
N GLN A 184 -12.01 28.38 26.92
CA GLN A 184 -11.20 27.59 27.84
C GLN A 184 -10.85 26.21 27.26
N VAL A 185 -11.85 25.50 26.73
CA VAL A 185 -11.66 24.17 26.13
C VAL A 185 -10.77 24.24 24.89
N LYS A 186 -10.90 25.28 24.06
CA LYS A 186 -9.98 25.53 22.93
C LYS A 186 -8.53 25.66 23.39
N GLY A 187 -8.28 26.39 24.47
CA GLY A 187 -6.93 26.54 25.04
C GLY A 187 -6.37 25.22 25.55
N GLU A 188 -7.16 24.46 26.31
CA GLU A 188 -6.74 23.14 26.81
C GLU A 188 -6.54 22.11 25.69
N MET A 189 -7.27 22.24 24.58
CA MET A 189 -7.13 21.34 23.44
C MET A 189 -5.73 21.42 22.81
N GLU A 190 -5.10 22.59 22.82
CA GLU A 190 -3.72 22.75 22.32
C GLU A 190 -2.73 21.89 23.12
N ASP A 191 -2.88 21.84 24.44
CA ASP A 191 -2.04 21.02 25.32
C ASP A 191 -2.31 19.53 25.10
N VAL A 192 -3.58 19.14 24.94
CA VAL A 192 -3.98 17.77 24.62
C VAL A 192 -3.38 17.32 23.30
N LEU A 193 -3.46 18.15 22.25
CA LEU A 193 -2.88 17.83 20.93
C LEU A 193 -1.37 17.67 21.02
N LEU A 194 -0.68 18.52 21.77
CA LEU A 194 0.76 18.40 21.96
C LEU A 194 1.13 17.10 22.70
N GLU A 195 0.41 16.76 23.78
CA GLU A 195 0.64 15.54 24.55
C GLU A 195 0.41 14.28 23.71
N GLU A 196 -0.72 14.21 23.00
CA GLU A 196 -1.06 13.06 22.16
C GLU A 196 -0.13 12.94 20.96
N GLY A 197 0.27 14.05 20.35
CA GLY A 197 1.26 14.05 19.28
C GLY A 197 2.61 13.51 19.73
N ARG A 198 3.04 13.83 20.96
CA ARG A 198 4.28 13.27 21.56
C ARG A 198 4.15 11.76 21.79
N LYS A 199 3.00 11.28 22.28
CA LYS A 199 2.75 9.85 22.48
C LYS A 199 2.86 9.09 21.17
N ILE A 200 2.18 9.55 20.11
CA ILE A 200 2.21 8.91 18.79
C ILE A 200 3.64 8.91 18.23
N ALA A 201 4.34 10.05 18.26
CA ALA A 201 5.71 10.13 17.77
C ALA A 201 6.66 9.21 18.57
N GLN A 202 6.49 9.12 19.89
CA GLN A 202 7.28 8.24 20.75
C GLN A 202 7.03 6.75 20.45
N GLU A 203 5.79 6.33 20.26
CA GLU A 203 5.44 4.96 19.86
C GLU A 203 6.04 4.60 18.49
N CYS A 204 6.16 5.57 17.60
CA CYS A 204 6.86 5.45 16.31
C CYS A 204 8.40 5.51 16.44
N GLY A 205 8.96 5.86 17.61
CA GLY A 205 10.40 6.00 17.83
C GLY A 205 11.00 7.32 17.31
N VAL A 206 10.20 8.37 17.16
CA VAL A 206 10.60 9.69 16.66
C VAL A 206 10.52 10.73 17.77
N TYR A 207 11.63 11.43 18.06
CA TYR A 207 11.72 12.35 19.21
C TYR A 207 12.02 13.81 18.85
N ASN A 208 12.56 14.08 17.64
CA ASN A 208 13.11 15.38 17.27
C ASN A 208 12.28 16.09 16.19
N LEU A 209 10.97 16.27 16.43
CA LEU A 209 10.09 17.02 15.53
C LEU A 209 9.78 18.43 16.05
N PRO A 210 9.56 19.42 15.17
CA PRO A 210 9.07 20.74 15.57
C PRO A 210 7.76 20.65 16.34
N VAL A 211 7.59 21.49 17.37
CA VAL A 211 6.40 21.48 18.25
C VAL A 211 5.10 21.61 17.46
N GLU A 212 5.05 22.50 16.47
CA GLU A 212 3.86 22.68 15.64
C GLU A 212 3.54 21.45 14.78
N LEU A 213 4.57 20.71 14.32
CA LEU A 213 4.36 19.45 13.61
C LEU A 213 3.85 18.35 14.56
N ILE A 214 4.36 18.31 15.79
CA ILE A 214 3.86 17.40 16.83
C ILE A 214 2.39 17.65 17.12
N LYS A 215 1.97 18.92 17.22
CA LYS A 215 0.54 19.26 17.39
C LYS A 215 -0.33 18.78 16.23
N LEU A 216 0.17 18.87 14.99
CA LEU A 216 -0.53 18.31 13.83
C LEU A 216 -0.67 16.79 13.96
N ILE A 217 0.39 16.07 14.33
CA ILE A 217 0.34 14.63 14.60
C ILE A 217 -0.66 14.30 15.70
N GLY A 218 -0.77 15.15 16.74
CA GLY A 218 -1.78 14.99 17.79
C GLY A 218 -3.23 14.94 17.28
N ARG A 219 -3.51 15.57 16.13
CA ARG A 219 -4.83 15.52 15.50
C ARG A 219 -5.17 14.12 14.97
N TYR A 220 -4.19 13.25 14.74
CA TYR A 220 -4.41 11.88 14.30
C TYR A 220 -5.30 11.09 15.28
N LYS A 221 -5.22 11.39 16.57
CA LYS A 221 -6.08 10.79 17.59
C LYS A 221 -7.56 10.97 17.29
N PHE A 222 -7.94 12.10 16.72
CA PHE A 222 -9.35 12.45 16.48
C PHE A 222 -9.78 12.18 15.04
N ARG A 223 -8.85 11.82 14.15
CA ARG A 223 -9.15 11.54 12.75
C ARG A 223 -9.40 10.04 12.56
N THR A 224 -10.52 9.72 11.92
CA THR A 224 -10.85 8.37 11.49
C THR A 224 -10.97 8.36 9.97
N SER A 225 -10.46 7.33 9.31
CA SER A 225 -10.63 7.09 7.87
C SER A 225 -11.12 5.66 7.67
N TYR A 226 -12.25 5.49 6.99
CA TYR A 226 -12.89 4.18 6.77
C TYR A 226 -13.09 3.37 8.08
N GLY A 227 -13.40 4.04 9.19
CA GLY A 227 -13.58 3.38 10.49
C GLY A 227 -12.30 3.06 11.26
N GLN A 228 -11.11 3.26 10.67
CA GLN A 228 -9.82 3.12 11.37
C GLN A 228 -9.35 4.45 11.94
N ASN A 229 -8.91 4.46 13.19
CA ASN A 229 -8.28 5.64 13.80
C ASN A 229 -6.91 5.88 13.15
N LEU A 230 -6.65 7.12 12.72
CA LEU A 230 -5.42 7.48 12.02
C LEU A 230 -4.19 7.29 12.91
N GLY A 231 -4.24 7.69 14.18
CA GLY A 231 -3.09 7.52 15.09
C GLY A 231 -2.72 6.06 15.30
N LEU A 232 -3.72 5.19 15.49
CA LEU A 232 -3.51 3.75 15.61
C LEU A 232 -2.89 3.15 14.33
N HIS A 233 -3.46 3.51 13.18
CA HIS A 233 -3.00 3.07 11.87
C HIS A 233 -1.54 3.47 11.64
N THR A 234 -1.19 4.74 11.86
CA THR A 234 0.16 5.24 11.68
C THR A 234 1.19 4.54 12.58
N ILE A 235 0.86 4.30 13.86
CA ILE A 235 1.77 3.59 14.77
C ILE A 235 2.03 2.17 14.27
N GLU A 236 0.98 1.46 13.88
CA GLU A 236 1.09 0.11 13.36
C GLU A 236 1.90 0.06 12.07
N GLU A 237 1.52 0.88 11.09
CA GLU A 237 2.20 0.99 9.80
C GLU A 237 3.69 1.26 10.02
N THR A 238 4.03 2.20 10.91
CA THR A 238 5.42 2.51 11.24
C THR A 238 6.18 1.29 11.76
N LYS A 239 5.56 0.48 12.64
CA LYS A 239 6.20 -0.74 13.16
C LYS A 239 6.44 -1.77 12.06
N ILE A 240 5.47 -1.94 11.16
CA ILE A 240 5.59 -2.85 10.00
C ILE A 240 6.68 -2.36 9.05
N GLY A 241 6.67 -1.07 8.69
CA GLY A 241 7.65 -0.46 7.80
C GLY A 241 9.08 -0.57 8.35
N ILE A 242 9.29 -0.32 9.65
CA ILE A 242 10.60 -0.49 10.30
C ILE A 242 11.08 -1.95 10.21
N ALA A 243 10.21 -2.93 10.45
CA ALA A 243 10.56 -4.34 10.36
C ALA A 243 11.00 -4.74 8.94
N ILE A 244 10.23 -4.31 7.93
CA ILE A 244 10.57 -4.52 6.51
C ILE A 244 11.91 -3.85 6.16
N ALA A 245 12.09 -2.60 6.55
CA ALA A 245 13.30 -1.83 6.24
C ALA A 245 14.56 -2.45 6.86
N THR A 246 14.44 -2.99 8.07
CA THR A 246 15.56 -3.64 8.78
C THR A 246 16.01 -4.91 8.05
N GLU A 247 15.07 -5.74 7.64
CA GLU A 247 15.36 -7.02 6.98
C GLU A 247 15.89 -6.84 5.54
N LEU A 248 15.45 -5.79 4.86
CA LEU A 248 15.89 -5.44 3.51
C LEU A 248 17.13 -4.52 3.46
N GLY A 249 17.62 -4.06 4.61
CA GLY A 249 18.80 -3.20 4.72
C GLY A 249 18.61 -1.77 4.17
N ALA A 250 17.37 -1.27 4.14
CA ALA A 250 17.06 0.10 3.73
C ALA A 250 17.23 1.11 4.87
N ASN A 251 17.08 2.41 4.57
CA ASN A 251 17.19 3.44 5.60
C ASN A 251 15.97 3.46 6.52
N VAL A 252 16.11 2.85 7.69
CA VAL A 252 15.06 2.74 8.70
C VAL A 252 14.55 4.11 9.18
N ASP A 253 15.41 5.13 9.26
CA ASP A 253 15.01 6.46 9.73
C ASP A 253 14.11 7.19 8.71
N ILE A 254 14.38 7.02 7.42
CA ILE A 254 13.54 7.55 6.34
C ILE A 254 12.18 6.84 6.35
N VAL A 255 12.15 5.51 6.43
CA VAL A 255 10.89 4.75 6.46
C VAL A 255 10.07 5.09 7.70
N ARG A 256 10.71 5.20 8.87
CA ARG A 256 10.04 5.59 10.12
C ARG A 256 9.37 6.96 10.02
N LEU A 257 10.09 7.96 9.50
CA LEU A 257 9.53 9.30 9.30
C LEU A 257 8.47 9.32 8.19
N GLY A 258 8.69 8.55 7.12
CA GLY A 258 7.76 8.38 6.01
C GLY A 258 6.41 7.85 6.49
N CYS A 259 6.39 6.72 7.21
CA CYS A 259 5.18 6.14 7.79
C CYS A 259 4.48 7.09 8.76
N LEU A 260 5.22 7.74 9.68
CA LEU A 260 4.63 8.69 10.64
C LEU A 260 3.90 9.86 9.95
N LEU A 261 4.41 10.29 8.79
CA LEU A 261 3.99 11.53 8.13
C LEU A 261 3.18 11.29 6.83
N HIS A 262 2.98 10.05 6.38
CA HIS A 262 2.37 9.73 5.09
C HIS A 262 1.00 10.40 4.92
N ASP A 263 0.19 10.41 5.99
CA ASP A 263 -1.17 10.93 5.99
C ASP A 263 -1.33 12.29 6.68
N ILE A 264 -0.23 13.02 6.92
CA ILE A 264 -0.26 14.30 7.64
C ILE A 264 -1.21 15.32 7.00
N GLY A 265 -1.40 15.26 5.68
CA GLY A 265 -2.34 16.13 4.98
C GLY A 265 -3.81 15.89 5.33
N LYS A 266 -4.20 14.73 5.87
CA LYS A 266 -5.59 14.47 6.30
C LYS A 266 -6.02 15.32 7.50
N VAL A 267 -5.07 15.91 8.23
CA VAL A 267 -5.33 16.76 9.40
C VAL A 267 -4.99 18.24 9.19
N VAL A 268 -4.53 18.59 7.98
CA VAL A 268 -4.26 19.96 7.55
C VAL A 268 -5.51 20.49 6.85
N THR A 269 -6.15 21.49 7.45
CA THR A 269 -7.45 22.03 6.99
C THR A 269 -7.33 23.31 6.18
N GLU A 270 -6.14 23.92 6.12
CA GLU A 270 -5.92 25.25 5.54
C GLU A 270 -5.36 25.23 4.12
N GLU A 271 -4.96 24.06 3.62
CA GLU A 271 -4.38 23.91 2.28
C GLU A 271 -5.39 23.32 1.30
N GLU A 272 -5.51 23.96 0.13
CA GLU A 272 -6.30 23.44 -0.99
C GLU A 272 -5.52 22.36 -1.74
N GLY A 273 -6.21 21.28 -2.16
CA GLY A 273 -5.61 20.19 -2.91
C GLY A 273 -5.98 18.82 -2.35
N THR A 274 -5.33 17.77 -2.86
CA THR A 274 -5.41 16.43 -2.27
C THR A 274 -4.68 16.39 -0.91
N HIS A 275 -4.99 15.41 -0.06
CA HIS A 275 -4.26 15.26 1.21
C HIS A 275 -2.76 14.98 0.97
N VAL A 276 -2.40 14.37 -0.15
CA VAL A 276 -1.00 14.19 -0.58
C VAL A 276 -0.34 15.55 -0.81
N GLU A 277 -0.98 16.44 -1.58
CA GLU A 277 -0.45 17.77 -1.88
C GLU A 277 -0.31 18.62 -0.61
N ALA A 278 -1.35 18.64 0.23
CA ALA A 278 -1.33 19.34 1.52
C ALA A 278 -0.22 18.80 2.45
N GLY A 279 -0.02 17.48 2.47
CA GLY A 279 1.06 16.84 3.22
C GLY A 279 2.43 17.27 2.72
N VAL A 280 2.68 17.16 1.41
CA VAL A 280 3.96 17.55 0.79
C VAL A 280 4.31 19.01 1.05
N ASN A 281 3.36 19.91 0.90
CA ASN A 281 3.57 21.34 1.15
C ASN A 281 3.86 21.63 2.63
N THR A 282 3.11 21.00 3.53
CA THR A 282 3.33 21.11 4.99
C THR A 282 4.75 20.65 5.36
N LEU A 283 5.18 19.49 4.87
CA LEU A 283 6.49 18.94 5.18
C LEU A 283 7.64 19.78 4.61
N LYS A 284 7.46 20.37 3.42
CA LYS A 284 8.42 21.33 2.86
C LYS A 284 8.58 22.58 3.72
N ARG A 285 7.48 23.11 4.28
CA ARG A 285 7.52 24.28 5.20
C ARG A 285 8.31 23.99 6.48
N PHE A 286 8.24 22.75 6.97
CA PHE A 286 9.01 22.29 8.13
C PHE A 286 10.44 21.83 7.80
N ALA A 287 10.88 21.99 6.53
CA ALA A 287 12.21 21.57 6.06
C ALA A 287 12.52 20.09 6.32
N ILE A 288 11.52 19.23 6.21
CA ILE A 288 11.67 17.77 6.32
C ILE A 288 12.47 17.26 5.10
N PRO A 289 13.37 16.25 5.28
CA PRO A 289 14.19 15.70 4.20
C PRO A 289 13.37 15.29 2.97
N LYS A 290 13.95 15.50 1.77
CA LYS A 290 13.27 15.26 0.50
C LYS A 290 12.86 13.80 0.34
N GLU A 291 13.66 12.87 0.83
CA GLU A 291 13.43 11.44 0.79
C GLU A 291 12.14 11.06 1.54
N VAL A 292 11.89 11.69 2.70
CA VAL A 292 10.65 11.53 3.47
C VAL A 292 9.47 12.18 2.75
N VAL A 293 9.67 13.39 2.20
CA VAL A 293 8.63 14.07 1.41
C VAL A 293 8.22 13.25 0.19
N ASN A 294 9.18 12.57 -0.46
CA ASN A 294 8.90 11.67 -1.58
C ASN A 294 8.06 10.46 -1.15
N CYS A 295 8.35 9.86 0.01
CA CYS A 295 7.51 8.78 0.55
C CYS A 295 6.05 9.25 0.68
N VAL A 296 5.83 10.45 1.24
CA VAL A 296 4.49 11.05 1.35
C VAL A 296 3.89 11.39 -0.01
N ALA A 297 4.68 11.83 -0.98
CA ALA A 297 4.18 12.14 -2.33
C ALA A 297 3.77 10.89 -3.14
N GLU A 298 4.33 9.73 -2.82
CA GLU A 298 4.27 8.51 -3.64
C GLU A 298 3.42 7.40 -2.99
N HIS A 299 3.00 7.54 -1.72
CA HIS A 299 2.27 6.49 -0.99
C HIS A 299 0.86 6.16 -1.53
N HIS A 300 0.37 6.90 -2.53
CA HIS A 300 -0.88 6.57 -3.25
C HIS A 300 -0.64 5.99 -4.65
N GLU A 301 0.61 5.77 -5.06
CA GLU A 301 0.99 5.35 -6.43
C GLU A 301 0.57 6.32 -7.55
N ASP A 302 0.17 7.56 -7.22
CA ASP A 302 -0.09 8.61 -8.22
C ASP A 302 1.17 8.96 -9.05
N LYS A 303 2.34 8.61 -8.52
CA LYS A 303 3.66 8.75 -9.17
C LYS A 303 4.48 7.49 -8.95
N PRO A 304 5.41 7.15 -9.88
CA PRO A 304 6.35 6.07 -9.67
C PRO A 304 7.20 6.29 -8.42
N PHE A 305 7.45 5.21 -7.68
CA PHE A 305 8.33 5.24 -6.51
C PHE A 305 9.75 5.68 -6.89
N SER A 306 10.27 6.68 -6.18
CA SER A 306 11.62 7.20 -6.41
C SER A 306 12.69 6.46 -5.60
N SER A 307 12.29 5.68 -4.59
CA SER A 307 13.19 4.96 -3.68
C SER A 307 12.56 3.66 -3.19
N ILE A 308 13.39 2.75 -2.67
CA ILE A 308 12.89 1.51 -2.03
C ILE A 308 12.15 1.85 -0.74
N GLU A 309 12.55 2.90 -0.03
CA GLU A 309 11.88 3.41 1.17
C GLU A 309 10.44 3.84 0.88
N SER A 310 10.19 4.49 -0.26
CA SER A 310 8.82 4.83 -0.69
C SER A 310 7.95 3.59 -0.89
N VAL A 311 8.51 2.54 -1.49
CA VAL A 311 7.83 1.25 -1.68
C VAL A 311 7.50 0.62 -0.33
N MET A 312 8.41 0.71 0.65
CA MET A 312 8.21 0.15 1.99
C MET A 312 7.12 0.88 2.77
N VAL A 313 7.07 2.21 2.70
CA VAL A 313 6.01 3.01 3.32
C VAL A 313 4.65 2.64 2.72
N TRP A 314 4.54 2.61 1.39
CA TRP A 314 3.33 2.15 0.70
C TRP A 314 2.93 0.73 1.09
N THR A 315 3.91 -0.20 1.16
CA THR A 315 3.66 -1.59 1.53
C THR A 315 3.12 -1.69 2.95
N ALA A 316 3.71 -0.92 3.88
CA ALA A 316 3.27 -0.89 5.27
C ALA A 316 1.86 -0.32 5.42
N ASP A 317 1.52 0.76 4.68
CA ASP A 317 0.17 1.34 4.66
C ASP A 317 -0.85 0.33 4.14
N ALA A 318 -0.54 -0.28 2.99
CA ALA A 318 -1.38 -1.32 2.39
C ALA A 318 -1.62 -2.49 3.37
N ILE A 319 -0.57 -2.96 4.07
CA ILE A 319 -0.71 -4.03 5.07
C ILE A 319 -1.59 -3.59 6.23
N SER A 320 -1.38 -2.39 6.81
CA SER A 320 -2.18 -1.93 7.95
C SER A 320 -3.65 -1.70 7.57
N GLY A 321 -3.90 -1.08 6.42
CA GLY A 321 -5.24 -0.71 5.95
C GLY A 321 -6.08 -1.85 5.38
N SER A 322 -5.47 -2.94 4.91
CA SER A 322 -6.19 -4.06 4.26
C SER A 322 -6.64 -5.15 5.23
N ARG A 323 -6.39 -4.99 6.54
CA ARG A 323 -6.69 -6.04 7.52
C ARG A 323 -8.21 -6.18 7.74
N PRO A 324 -8.74 -7.41 7.75
CA PRO A 324 -10.13 -7.66 8.11
C PRO A 324 -10.45 -7.05 9.47
N GLY A 325 -11.43 -6.15 9.52
CA GLY A 325 -11.85 -5.44 10.73
C GLY A 325 -11.09 -4.15 11.06
N ALA A 326 -10.00 -3.81 10.35
CA ALA A 326 -9.31 -2.52 10.53
C ALA A 326 -10.13 -1.36 9.94
N ARG A 327 -10.77 -1.59 8.78
CA ARG A 327 -11.73 -0.67 8.19
C ARG A 327 -13.14 -1.14 8.49
N TYR A 328 -13.85 -0.34 9.29
CA TYR A 328 -15.27 -0.49 9.56
C TYR A 328 -16.02 0.51 8.69
N GLU A 329 -16.10 0.24 7.39
CA GLU A 329 -17.26 0.74 6.66
C GLU A 329 -18.46 -0.07 7.12
N PRO A 330 -19.62 0.54 7.43
CA PRO A 330 -20.84 -0.21 7.68
C PRO A 330 -21.22 -0.95 6.40
N HIS A 331 -20.68 -2.17 6.24
CA HIS A 331 -20.87 -3.02 5.07
C HIS A 331 -22.37 -3.21 4.78
N GLU A 332 -23.20 -3.26 5.82
CA GLU A 332 -24.65 -3.31 5.66
C GLU A 332 -25.24 -2.07 4.99
N GLU A 333 -24.80 -0.86 5.33
CA GLU A 333 -25.30 0.36 4.70
C GLU A 333 -24.79 0.49 3.26
N TYR A 334 -23.55 0.10 3.00
CA TYR A 334 -22.99 0.04 1.65
C TYR A 334 -23.79 -0.94 0.77
N VAL A 335 -24.03 -2.16 1.26
CA VAL A 335 -24.82 -3.17 0.54
C VAL A 335 -26.26 -2.68 0.36
N LYS A 336 -26.93 -2.20 1.41
CA LYS A 336 -28.30 -1.65 1.32
C LYS A 336 -28.38 -0.51 0.31
N ARG A 337 -27.36 0.35 0.25
CA ARG A 337 -27.30 1.47 -0.69
C ARG A 337 -27.12 0.99 -2.13
N MET A 338 -26.21 0.07 -2.39
CA MET A 338 -26.01 -0.49 -3.75
C MET A 338 -27.28 -1.23 -4.20
N SER A 339 -27.85 -2.06 -3.34
CA SER A 339 -29.08 -2.78 -3.61
C SER A 339 -30.25 -1.83 -3.89
N LYS A 340 -30.36 -0.70 -3.17
CA LYS A 340 -31.41 0.29 -3.43
C LYS A 340 -31.24 0.99 -4.79
N ILE A 341 -30.01 1.31 -5.19
CA ILE A 341 -29.72 1.90 -6.51
C ILE A 341 -30.06 0.89 -7.62
N GLU A 342 -29.68 -0.37 -7.45
CA GLU A 342 -29.99 -1.46 -8.38
C GLU A 342 -31.51 -1.70 -8.48
N GLU A 343 -32.22 -1.71 -7.35
CA GLU A 343 -33.68 -1.89 -7.30
C GLU A 343 -34.43 -0.76 -8.02
N ILE A 344 -34.01 0.50 -7.82
CA ILE A 344 -34.59 1.64 -8.52
C ILE A 344 -34.41 1.49 -10.04
N ALA A 345 -33.19 1.16 -10.49
CA ALA A 345 -32.89 1.00 -11.91
C ALA A 345 -33.62 -0.21 -12.53
N SER A 346 -33.68 -1.35 -11.83
CA SER A 346 -34.39 -2.56 -12.26
C SER A 346 -35.92 -2.41 -12.27
N SER A 347 -36.48 -1.42 -11.58
CA SER A 347 -37.93 -1.19 -11.56
C SER A 347 -38.50 -0.59 -12.86
N PHE A 348 -37.65 -0.17 -13.80
CA PHE A 348 -38.07 0.42 -15.07
C PHE A 348 -38.49 -0.66 -16.09
N PRO A 349 -39.60 -0.46 -16.83
CA PRO A 349 -40.03 -1.41 -17.85
C PRO A 349 -38.98 -1.63 -18.94
N GLY A 350 -38.77 -2.89 -19.34
CA GLY A 350 -37.78 -3.27 -20.35
C GLY A 350 -36.34 -3.39 -19.84
N VAL A 351 -36.09 -3.18 -18.54
CA VAL A 351 -34.80 -3.47 -17.90
C VAL A 351 -34.74 -4.95 -17.51
N ASP A 352 -33.70 -5.64 -17.97
CA ASP A 352 -33.43 -7.05 -17.65
C ASP A 352 -32.55 -7.18 -16.40
N SER A 353 -31.51 -6.34 -16.31
CA SER A 353 -30.66 -6.28 -15.12
C SER A 353 -30.04 -4.90 -14.94
N ALA A 354 -29.75 -4.53 -13.68
CA ALA A 354 -29.03 -3.32 -13.34
C ALA A 354 -27.95 -3.62 -12.29
N MET A 355 -26.79 -3.01 -12.44
CA MET A 355 -25.64 -3.20 -11.56
C MET A 355 -25.02 -1.85 -11.21
N ALA A 356 -24.74 -1.64 -9.93
CA ALA A 356 -24.06 -0.45 -9.42
C ALA A 356 -22.56 -0.72 -9.20
N PHE A 357 -21.72 0.10 -9.83
CA PHE A 357 -20.26 0.07 -9.73
C PHE A 357 -19.73 1.34 -9.08
N GLN A 358 -18.47 1.29 -8.63
CA GLN A 358 -17.74 2.45 -8.06
C GLN A 358 -18.52 3.14 -6.93
N ALA A 359 -18.96 2.37 -5.93
CA ALA A 359 -19.78 2.87 -4.82
C ALA A 359 -21.06 3.61 -5.27
N GLY A 360 -21.67 3.15 -6.37
CA GLY A 360 -22.92 3.67 -6.92
C GLY A 360 -22.78 4.89 -7.81
N ARG A 361 -21.55 5.26 -8.21
CA ARG A 361 -21.30 6.37 -9.14
C ARG A 361 -21.40 5.97 -10.61
N ASP A 362 -21.35 4.68 -10.93
CA ASP A 362 -21.58 4.17 -12.29
C ASP A 362 -22.64 3.08 -12.23
N VAL A 363 -23.80 3.30 -12.83
CA VAL A 363 -24.90 2.33 -12.89
C VAL A 363 -25.03 1.85 -14.31
N ARG A 364 -24.90 0.53 -14.50
CA ARG A 364 -25.05 -0.11 -15.80
C ARG A 364 -26.36 -0.88 -15.84
N VAL A 365 -27.12 -0.64 -16.89
CA VAL A 365 -28.46 -1.18 -17.05
C VAL A 365 -28.51 -1.94 -18.37
N VAL A 366 -28.84 -3.22 -18.32
CA VAL A 366 -29.06 -4.04 -19.50
C VAL A 366 -30.56 -4.08 -19.78
N VAL A 367 -30.95 -3.75 -21.00
CA VAL A 367 -32.35 -3.74 -21.43
C VAL A 367 -32.65 -4.86 -22.41
N ASN A 368 -33.89 -5.33 -22.41
CA ASN A 368 -34.37 -6.32 -23.36
C ASN A 368 -34.49 -5.68 -24.77
N PRO A 369 -33.74 -6.15 -25.77
CA PRO A 369 -33.76 -5.59 -27.12
C PRO A 369 -35.09 -5.75 -27.86
N ASP A 370 -35.95 -6.67 -27.42
CA ASP A 370 -37.28 -6.89 -28.03
C ASP A 370 -38.33 -5.89 -27.52
N GLU A 371 -38.13 -5.32 -26.33
CA GLU A 371 -39.07 -4.39 -25.68
C GLU A 371 -38.63 -2.92 -25.81
N VAL A 372 -37.31 -2.70 -25.87
CA VAL A 372 -36.68 -1.38 -25.91
C VAL A 372 -36.02 -1.14 -27.26
N ASP A 373 -36.49 -0.13 -27.99
CA ASP A 373 -35.90 0.35 -29.24
C ASP A 373 -34.81 1.42 -28.99
N ASP A 374 -34.09 1.81 -30.03
CA ASP A 374 -32.92 2.71 -29.89
C ASP A 374 -33.31 4.11 -29.37
N ASP A 375 -34.50 4.59 -29.70
CA ASP A 375 -35.01 5.87 -29.20
C ASP A 375 -35.35 5.76 -27.70
N LYS A 376 -35.96 4.66 -27.27
CA LYS A 376 -36.30 4.40 -25.86
C LYS A 376 -35.08 4.20 -24.97
N ILE A 377 -33.94 3.70 -25.49
CA ILE A 377 -32.70 3.56 -24.69
C ILE A 377 -32.31 4.90 -24.06
N THR A 378 -32.34 5.96 -24.85
CA THR A 378 -31.94 7.30 -24.40
C THR A 378 -32.92 7.84 -23.36
N VAL A 379 -34.21 7.58 -23.53
CA VAL A 379 -35.26 7.98 -22.60
C VAL A 379 -35.12 7.23 -21.26
N ILE A 380 -34.92 5.91 -21.30
CA ILE A 380 -34.73 5.08 -20.10
C ILE A 380 -33.48 5.51 -19.33
N ALA A 381 -32.37 5.79 -20.02
CA ALA A 381 -31.14 6.27 -19.39
C ALA A 381 -31.38 7.58 -18.60
N HIS A 382 -32.10 8.51 -19.21
CA HIS A 382 -32.44 9.80 -18.62
C HIS A 382 -33.41 9.68 -17.43
N ASP A 383 -34.42 8.83 -17.55
CA ASP A 383 -35.43 8.63 -16.51
C ASP A 383 -34.86 7.91 -15.28
N ILE A 384 -34.00 6.91 -15.49
CA ILE A 384 -33.27 6.25 -14.40
C ILE A 384 -32.37 7.26 -13.67
N ALA A 385 -31.60 8.08 -14.41
CA ALA A 385 -30.73 9.10 -13.82
C ALA A 385 -31.53 10.10 -12.96
N LYS A 386 -32.66 10.60 -13.47
CA LYS A 386 -33.55 11.50 -12.73
C LYS A 386 -34.18 10.89 -11.49
N ARG A 387 -34.51 9.59 -11.54
CA ARG A 387 -35.12 8.91 -10.39
C ARG A 387 -34.09 8.62 -9.31
N LEU A 388 -32.89 8.21 -9.70
CA LEU A 388 -31.76 8.09 -8.77
C LEU A 388 -31.42 9.44 -8.13
N GLU A 389 -31.44 10.55 -8.89
CA GLU A 389 -31.28 11.92 -8.34
C GLU A 389 -32.26 12.26 -7.21
N LYS A 390 -33.49 11.74 -7.27
CA LYS A 390 -34.54 12.03 -6.29
C LYS A 390 -34.58 11.05 -5.11
N GLU A 391 -34.32 9.77 -5.38
CA GLU A 391 -34.59 8.68 -4.43
C GLU A 391 -33.33 8.08 -3.80
N ALA A 392 -32.16 8.25 -4.43
CA ALA A 392 -30.88 7.82 -3.89
C ALA A 392 -30.22 8.97 -3.13
N GLU A 393 -29.84 8.74 -1.88
CA GLU A 393 -28.96 9.65 -1.14
C GLU A 393 -27.54 9.45 -1.66
N TYR A 394 -27.03 10.41 -2.45
CA TYR A 394 -25.65 10.39 -2.94
C TYR A 394 -25.00 11.77 -2.98
N ALA A 395 -23.68 11.78 -2.76
CA ALA A 395 -22.82 12.92 -3.01
C ALA A 395 -22.02 12.71 -4.30
N GLY A 396 -22.22 13.57 -5.30
CA GLY A 396 -21.50 13.54 -6.57
C GLY A 396 -22.43 13.47 -7.78
N GLN A 397 -21.94 12.92 -8.89
CA GLN A 397 -22.75 12.63 -10.08
C GLN A 397 -22.84 11.10 -10.25
N ILE A 398 -24.02 10.60 -10.61
CA ILE A 398 -24.21 9.20 -11.00
C ILE A 398 -24.22 9.14 -12.53
N LYS A 399 -23.32 8.36 -13.09
CA LYS A 399 -23.32 8.02 -14.52
C LYS A 399 -24.23 6.82 -14.72
N VAL A 400 -25.24 6.95 -15.59
CA VAL A 400 -26.10 5.84 -15.99
C VAL A 400 -25.77 5.44 -17.42
N THR A 401 -25.42 4.16 -17.62
CA THR A 401 -25.12 3.59 -18.93
C THR A 401 -26.13 2.49 -19.23
N VAL A 402 -26.98 2.71 -20.24
CA VAL A 402 -27.95 1.70 -20.71
C VAL A 402 -27.36 0.95 -21.90
N ILE A 403 -27.39 -0.38 -21.85
CA ILE A 403 -26.81 -1.28 -22.84
C ILE A 403 -27.93 -2.15 -23.41
N ARG A 404 -28.17 -2.02 -24.72
CA ARG A 404 -28.99 -2.95 -25.49
C ARG A 404 -28.04 -3.84 -26.29
N GLU A 405 -28.06 -5.14 -26.04
CA GLU A 405 -27.17 -6.09 -26.69
C GLU A 405 -27.97 -7.23 -27.31
N ILE A 406 -27.65 -7.58 -28.57
CA ILE A 406 -28.14 -8.79 -29.24
C ILE A 406 -26.95 -9.71 -29.45
N ARG A 407 -26.99 -10.91 -28.87
CA ARG A 407 -25.94 -11.92 -29.02
C ARG A 407 -26.42 -13.04 -29.93
N ALA A 408 -25.66 -13.29 -31.00
CA ALA A 408 -25.79 -14.49 -31.83
C ALA A 408 -24.50 -15.32 -31.68
N THR A 409 -24.64 -16.63 -31.47
CA THR A 409 -23.51 -17.54 -31.29
C THR A 409 -23.71 -18.75 -32.17
N ASP A 410 -22.66 -19.12 -32.90
CA ASP A 410 -22.61 -20.35 -33.70
C ASP A 410 -21.35 -21.15 -33.32
N THR A 411 -21.43 -22.47 -33.38
CA THR A 411 -20.35 -23.35 -32.94
C THR A 411 -20.05 -24.39 -34.02
N THR A 412 -18.81 -24.41 -34.50
CA THR A 412 -18.35 -25.44 -35.44
C THR A 412 -17.59 -26.54 -34.69
N ALA A 413 -17.77 -27.80 -35.11
CA ALA A 413 -16.97 -28.92 -34.62
C ALA A 413 -15.88 -29.24 -35.65
N ALA A 414 -14.65 -29.47 -35.17
CA ALA A 414 -13.57 -29.98 -36.01
C ALA A 414 -13.90 -31.42 -36.47
N LYS A 415 -13.64 -31.73 -37.75
CA LYS A 415 -13.78 -33.09 -38.30
C LYS A 415 -12.72 -34.03 -37.78
#